data_AF-A0A8B7RW51-F1
#
_entry.id   AF-A0A8B7RW51-F1
#
_cell.length_a   1.000
_cell.length_b   1.000
_cell.length_c   1.000
_cell.angle_alpha   90.00
_cell.angle_beta   90.00
_cell.angle_gamma   90.00
#
_symmetry.space_group_name_H-M   'P 1'
#
loop_
_entity.id
_entity.type
_entity.pdbx_description
1 polymer ?
#
loop_
_entity_poly.entity_id
_entity_poly.type
_entity_poly.pdbx_seq_one_letter_code
_entity_poly.pdbx_strand_id
1 'polypeptide(L)'
;MCSFIPGLAKNPHSSRSPHPGGQGWEEIETTNEDELNLLVIVVDTNPIWWGKQALKQSQFTLSKCIDAVMVLGNSHLFMNRSNKLAVIASHIQESRFLYPGKNGRLGDLFGDPGNPPSEFNPSGSKDGKYELLTAANEVIVEEIKDLMTQSDIKGQNTETLLAGSLAKALCYIHRMNKEIKDNQEMKSRILVIKAAEDSALQYMNFMNVIFAAQKQNILIDACVLDSDSGLLQQACDITGGLYLKVPQISSLLQYLLYSAISALSALLAKLPLRFLYLLC
;
A
#
# COMPACT_ATOMS: atom_id res chain seq x y z
N MET A 1 -40.16 -41.41 52.90
CA MET A 1 -39.47 -40.52 51.95
C MET A 1 -40.04 -39.12 52.10
N CYS A 2 -39.36 -38.26 52.87
CA CYS A 2 -39.31 -36.80 52.73
C CYS A 2 -38.51 -36.18 53.89
N SER A 3 -37.49 -35.39 53.53
CA SER A 3 -37.06 -34.11 54.13
C SER A 3 -36.53 -33.98 55.58
N PHE A 4 -35.63 -32.98 55.68
CA PHE A 4 -35.12 -32.21 56.83
C PHE A 4 -33.71 -32.53 57.42
N ILE A 5 -32.82 -31.55 57.21
CA ILE A 5 -31.53 -31.24 57.89
C ILE A 5 -31.86 -30.32 59.09
N PRO A 6 -31.09 -30.20 60.20
CA PRO A 6 -30.03 -29.17 60.27
C PRO A 6 -28.88 -29.40 61.31
N GLY A 7 -27.80 -28.61 61.19
CA GLY A 7 -26.77 -28.42 62.23
C GLY A 7 -25.50 -27.71 61.70
N LEU A 8 -25.56 -26.41 61.36
CA LEU A 8 -25.16 -25.22 62.16
C LEU A 8 -23.65 -24.99 62.38
N ALA A 9 -23.11 -23.93 61.76
CA ALA A 9 -22.22 -22.96 62.41
C ALA A 9 -22.26 -21.61 61.65
N LYS A 10 -22.26 -20.51 62.42
CA LYS A 10 -22.65 -19.14 62.04
C LYS A 10 -21.47 -18.26 61.60
N ASN A 11 -21.86 -17.28 60.78
CA ASN A 11 -21.20 -16.03 60.31
C ASN A 11 -20.82 -15.06 61.46
N PRO A 12 -20.02 -13.97 61.25
CA PRO A 12 -20.56 -12.74 60.64
C PRO A 12 -19.59 -11.78 59.88
N HIS A 13 -20.20 -10.84 59.16
CA HIS A 13 -19.66 -9.69 58.40
C HIS A 13 -18.96 -8.60 59.25
N SER A 14 -17.96 -7.86 58.68
CA SER A 14 -18.09 -6.41 58.33
C SER A 14 -16.80 -5.77 57.75
N SER A 15 -16.92 -5.20 56.54
CA SER A 15 -16.36 -3.93 55.99
C SER A 15 -14.94 -3.43 56.32
N ARG A 16 -14.10 -3.27 55.26
CA ARG A 16 -13.21 -2.10 55.01
C ARG A 16 -12.91 -1.95 53.51
N SER A 17 -12.70 -0.70 53.10
CA SER A 17 -12.72 -0.02 51.79
C SER A 17 -11.55 -0.34 50.80
N PRO A 18 -11.56 0.17 49.54
CA PRO A 18 -10.86 -0.42 48.39
C PRO A 18 -9.48 0.21 48.09
N HIS A 19 -8.56 -0.62 47.56
CA HIS A 19 -7.36 -0.19 46.84
C HIS A 19 -7.51 -0.56 45.36
N PRO A 20 -7.29 0.35 44.39
CA PRO A 20 -7.25 -0.01 42.98
C PRO A 20 -5.81 -0.35 42.58
N GLY A 21 -5.54 -1.61 42.28
CA GLY A 21 -4.23 -2.03 41.78
C GLY A 21 -4.27 -3.49 41.31
N GLY A 22 -3.94 -3.71 40.04
CA GLY A 22 -3.91 -5.02 39.38
C GLY A 22 -4.90 -5.06 38.21
N GLN A 23 -4.63 -4.33 37.13
CA GLN A 23 -4.05 -4.93 35.92
C GLN A 23 -4.82 -6.19 35.49
N GLY A 24 -5.99 -5.96 34.89
CA GLY A 24 -6.51 -6.90 33.90
C GLY A 24 -5.50 -6.91 32.76
N TRP A 25 -4.97 -8.09 32.46
CA TRP A 25 -4.21 -8.33 31.27
C TRP A 25 -5.16 -8.07 30.09
N GLU A 26 -5.11 -6.87 29.51
CA GLU A 26 -5.44 -6.72 28.10
C GLU A 26 -4.53 -7.71 27.38
N GLU A 27 -5.16 -8.69 26.75
CA GLU A 27 -4.54 -9.56 25.79
C GLU A 27 -3.83 -8.64 24.78
N ILE A 28 -2.52 -8.51 24.95
CA ILE A 28 -1.66 -7.90 23.95
C ILE A 28 -1.80 -8.88 22.77
N GLU A 29 -2.65 -8.54 21.80
CA GLU A 29 -2.56 -9.12 20.47
C GLU A 29 -1.11 -8.96 20.05
N THR A 30 -0.36 -10.06 20.18
CA THR A 30 0.93 -10.23 19.55
C THR A 30 0.70 -9.84 18.10
N THR A 31 1.35 -8.78 17.64
CA THR A 31 1.45 -8.49 16.21
C THR A 31 1.85 -9.80 15.55
N ASN A 32 0.93 -10.43 14.81
CA ASN A 32 1.19 -11.71 14.17
C ASN A 32 2.40 -11.51 13.26
N GLU A 33 3.57 -12.01 13.66
CA GLU A 33 4.79 -11.94 12.85
C GLU A 33 4.64 -12.72 11.53
N ASP A 34 3.54 -13.48 11.40
CA ASP A 34 3.13 -14.26 10.24
C ASP A 34 2.18 -13.53 9.27
N GLU A 35 1.75 -12.29 9.55
CA GLU A 35 0.93 -11.51 8.60
C GLU A 35 1.78 -10.92 7.46
N LEU A 36 1.50 -11.34 6.24
CA LEU A 36 2.11 -10.80 5.02
C LEU A 36 1.30 -9.60 4.55
N ASN A 37 1.91 -8.40 4.50
CA ASN A 37 1.23 -7.24 3.91
C ASN A 37 1.77 -6.97 2.51
N LEU A 38 0.89 -6.79 1.54
CA LEU A 38 1.23 -6.37 0.19
C LEU A 38 0.67 -5.00 -0.09
N LEU A 39 1.55 -4.03 -0.32
CA LEU A 39 1.18 -2.72 -0.83
C LEU A 39 1.42 -2.69 -2.35
N VAL A 40 0.37 -2.40 -3.11
CA VAL A 40 0.49 -2.11 -4.55
C VAL A 40 0.27 -0.63 -4.78
N ILE A 41 1.28 0.07 -5.30
CA ILE A 41 1.20 1.48 -5.63
C ILE A 41 0.99 1.62 -7.14
N VAL A 42 -0.10 2.26 -7.54
CA VAL A 42 -0.38 2.62 -8.93
C VAL A 42 -0.13 4.11 -9.10
N VAL A 43 0.85 4.47 -9.92
CA VAL A 43 1.23 5.87 -10.17
C VAL A 43 0.78 6.28 -11.57
N ASP A 44 0.04 7.36 -11.66
CA ASP A 44 -0.33 7.99 -12.93
C ASP A 44 0.88 8.71 -13.55
N THR A 45 1.35 8.20 -14.69
CA THR A 45 2.50 8.72 -15.44
C THR A 45 2.06 9.36 -16.76
N ASN A 46 0.91 10.06 -16.77
CA ASN A 46 0.43 10.74 -17.98
C ASN A 46 1.42 11.83 -18.48
N PRO A 47 2.11 11.63 -19.62
CA PRO A 47 3.14 12.56 -20.08
C PRO A 47 2.56 13.94 -20.45
N ILE A 48 1.28 14.00 -20.82
CA ILE A 48 0.61 15.25 -21.21
C ILE A 48 0.35 16.11 -19.98
N TRP A 49 -0.18 15.52 -18.90
CA TRP A 49 -0.43 16.25 -17.66
C TRP A 49 0.89 16.67 -17.01
N TRP A 50 1.85 15.75 -16.90
CA TRP A 50 3.18 16.06 -16.34
C TRP A 50 3.95 17.09 -17.17
N GLY A 51 3.81 17.06 -18.50
CA GLY A 51 4.37 18.08 -19.41
C GLY A 51 3.75 19.45 -19.20
N LYS A 52 2.42 19.55 -19.10
CA LYS A 52 1.72 20.81 -18.76
C LYS A 52 2.16 21.34 -17.39
N GLN A 53 2.32 20.46 -16.42
CA GLN A 53 2.74 20.83 -15.08
C GLN A 53 4.17 21.36 -15.04
N ALA A 54 5.08 20.78 -15.84
CA ALA A 54 6.44 21.28 -16.00
C ALA A 54 6.48 22.68 -16.64
N LEU A 55 5.61 22.94 -17.64
CA LEU A 55 5.51 24.26 -18.30
C LEU A 55 4.97 25.35 -17.38
N LYS A 56 4.11 25.01 -16.42
CA LYS A 56 3.58 25.95 -15.41
C LYS A 56 4.62 26.38 -14.36
N GLN A 57 5.89 25.98 -14.51
CA GLN A 57 6.97 26.21 -13.53
C GLN A 57 6.58 25.77 -12.10
N SER A 58 5.76 24.73 -12.01
CA SER A 58 5.42 24.14 -10.72
C SER A 58 6.68 23.55 -10.12
N GLN A 59 6.94 23.82 -8.83
CA GLN A 59 8.07 23.21 -8.12
C GLN A 59 7.97 21.68 -8.02
N PHE A 60 6.85 21.10 -8.46
CA PHE A 60 6.57 19.68 -8.40
C PHE A 60 6.62 19.03 -9.79
N THR A 61 7.55 18.10 -9.94
CA THR A 61 7.82 17.36 -11.18
C THR A 61 7.53 15.87 -10.99
N LEU A 62 7.41 15.12 -12.08
CA LEU A 62 7.26 13.65 -12.03
C LEU A 62 8.41 13.01 -11.23
N SER A 63 9.65 13.49 -11.38
CA SER A 63 10.79 13.00 -10.59
C SER A 63 10.52 13.09 -9.08
N LYS A 64 10.08 14.26 -8.59
CA LYS A 64 9.78 14.44 -7.16
C LYS A 64 8.62 13.57 -6.69
N CYS A 65 7.62 13.33 -7.56
CA CYS A 65 6.53 12.40 -7.26
C CYS A 65 7.06 10.98 -7.07
N ILE A 66 7.93 10.53 -7.96
CA ILE A 66 8.50 9.18 -7.92
C ILE A 66 9.45 9.04 -6.74
N ASP A 67 10.24 10.07 -6.42
CA ASP A 67 11.06 10.10 -5.20
C ASP A 67 10.20 9.92 -3.95
N ALA A 68 9.06 10.61 -3.88
CA ALA A 68 8.12 10.45 -2.76
C ALA A 68 7.50 9.04 -2.72
N VAL A 69 7.17 8.45 -3.88
CA VAL A 69 6.66 7.07 -3.98
C VAL A 69 7.72 6.04 -3.56
N MET A 70 8.98 6.24 -3.93
CA MET A 70 10.10 5.40 -3.51
C MET A 70 10.28 5.47 -1.99
N VAL A 71 10.28 6.67 -1.41
CA VAL A 71 10.35 6.85 0.04
C VAL A 71 9.16 6.15 0.74
N LEU A 72 7.95 6.27 0.18
CA LEU A 72 6.77 5.59 0.69
C LEU A 72 6.92 4.06 0.65
N GLY A 73 7.30 3.50 -0.51
CA GLY A 73 7.52 2.07 -0.68
C GLY A 73 8.60 1.53 0.25
N ASN A 74 9.71 2.24 0.37
CA ASN A 74 10.80 1.91 1.28
C ASN A 74 10.31 1.96 2.73
N SER A 75 9.54 2.98 3.13
CA SER A 75 8.97 3.07 4.48
C SER A 75 8.07 1.86 4.80
N HIS A 76 7.23 1.42 3.86
CA HIS A 76 6.40 0.23 4.01
C HIS A 76 7.23 -1.04 4.19
N LEU A 77 8.29 -1.20 3.40
CA LEU A 77 9.22 -2.33 3.54
C LEU A 77 10.04 -2.27 4.84
N PHE A 78 10.25 -1.09 5.42
CA PHE A 78 10.89 -0.93 6.73
C PHE A 78 10.01 -1.33 7.90
N MET A 79 8.69 -1.18 7.80
CA MET A 79 7.76 -1.47 8.90
C MET A 79 7.75 -2.95 9.31
N ASN A 80 7.74 -3.87 8.36
CA ASN A 80 7.81 -5.31 8.64
C ASN A 80 8.63 -6.02 7.54
N ARG A 81 9.42 -7.03 7.92
CA ARG A 81 10.25 -7.83 7.00
C ARG A 81 9.43 -8.68 6.05
N SER A 82 8.21 -9.04 6.46
CA SER A 82 7.26 -9.82 5.68
C SER A 82 6.49 -8.97 4.65
N ASN A 83 6.65 -7.64 4.68
CA ASN A 83 5.96 -6.75 3.75
C ASN A 83 6.53 -6.88 2.33
N LYS A 84 5.62 -6.91 1.36
CA LYS A 84 5.92 -6.91 -0.07
C LYS A 84 5.41 -5.62 -0.69
N LEU A 85 6.09 -5.17 -1.72
CA LEU A 85 5.75 -3.98 -2.49
C LEU A 85 5.56 -4.36 -3.97
N ALA A 86 4.62 -3.71 -4.63
CA ALA A 86 4.56 -3.66 -6.09
C ALA A 86 4.29 -2.21 -6.52
N VAL A 87 4.95 -1.76 -7.58
CA VAL A 87 4.77 -0.42 -8.13
C VAL A 87 4.44 -0.54 -9.61
N ILE A 88 3.33 0.06 -10.02
CA ILE A 88 2.80 0.01 -11.39
C ILE A 88 2.67 1.44 -11.91
N ALA A 89 3.26 1.72 -13.06
CA ALA A 89 3.03 2.93 -13.82
C ALA A 89 1.77 2.79 -14.69
N SER A 90 0.92 3.79 -14.63
CA SER A 90 -0.25 3.96 -15.48
C SER A 90 0.06 5.00 -16.56
N HIS A 91 0.40 4.54 -17.75
CA HIS A 91 0.69 5.38 -18.91
C HIS A 91 -0.53 5.46 -19.85
N ILE A 92 -0.47 6.38 -20.82
CA ILE A 92 -1.50 6.54 -21.85
C ILE A 92 -1.54 5.37 -22.85
N GLN A 93 -0.40 4.71 -23.07
CA GLN A 93 -0.26 3.63 -24.06
C GLN A 93 -0.30 2.24 -23.43
N GLU A 94 0.26 2.11 -22.22
CA GLU A 94 0.32 0.84 -21.53
C GLU A 94 0.32 1.03 -20.00
N SER A 95 0.14 -0.07 -19.28
CA SER A 95 0.43 -0.11 -17.85
C SER A 95 1.66 -0.99 -17.64
N ARG A 96 2.68 -0.52 -16.92
CA ARG A 96 3.95 -1.24 -16.76
C ARG A 96 4.27 -1.44 -15.28
N PHE A 97 4.74 -2.63 -14.92
CA PHE A 97 5.31 -2.88 -13.60
C PHE A 97 6.68 -2.20 -13.54
N LEU A 98 6.82 -1.23 -12.64
CA LEU A 98 8.09 -0.64 -12.27
C LEU A 98 8.81 -1.52 -11.25
N TYR A 99 8.04 -2.14 -10.35
CA TYR A 99 8.52 -3.10 -9.38
C TYR A 99 7.44 -4.17 -9.12
N PRO A 100 7.78 -5.47 -9.03
CA PRO A 100 9.07 -6.07 -9.35
C PRO A 100 9.36 -5.96 -10.87
N GLY A 101 10.58 -5.57 -11.24
CA GLY A 101 10.95 -5.25 -12.63
C GLY A 101 10.67 -6.39 -13.63
N LYS A 102 10.41 -6.04 -14.89
CA LYS A 102 10.13 -6.99 -15.98
C LYS A 102 11.34 -7.86 -16.33
N ASN A 103 12.55 -7.32 -16.14
CA ASN A 103 13.79 -8.04 -16.34
C ASN A 103 14.00 -8.99 -15.16
N GLY A 104 14.07 -10.30 -15.44
CA GLY A 104 14.21 -11.40 -14.47
C GLY A 104 15.34 -11.29 -13.43
N ARG A 105 16.08 -10.18 -13.36
CA ARG A 105 17.04 -9.83 -12.31
C ARG A 105 16.47 -9.91 -10.89
N LEU A 106 15.15 -9.76 -10.71
CA LEU A 106 14.49 -9.89 -9.41
C LEU A 106 13.60 -11.14 -9.29
N GLY A 107 13.31 -11.83 -10.40
CA GLY A 107 12.68 -13.16 -10.37
C GLY A 107 13.60 -14.20 -9.74
N ASP A 108 14.91 -14.05 -9.96
CA ASP A 108 15.95 -14.87 -9.32
C ASP A 108 16.13 -14.56 -7.81
N LEU A 109 15.65 -13.40 -7.32
CA LEU A 109 15.69 -13.01 -5.90
C LEU A 109 14.45 -13.46 -5.11
N PHE A 110 13.33 -13.69 -5.80
CA PHE A 110 12.09 -14.22 -5.23
C PHE A 110 11.79 -15.63 -5.80
N GLY A 111 12.76 -16.53 -5.65
CA GLY A 111 12.56 -17.98 -5.57
C GLY A 111 11.67 -18.63 -6.64
N ASP A 112 12.22 -18.86 -7.83
CA ASP A 112 11.77 -19.97 -8.68
C ASP A 112 12.33 -21.29 -8.10
N PRO A 113 11.50 -22.29 -7.72
CA PRO A 113 11.96 -23.53 -7.06
C PRO A 113 12.75 -24.49 -7.98
N GLY A 114 13.10 -24.09 -9.21
CA GLY A 114 13.65 -24.98 -10.23
C GLY A 114 15.05 -24.66 -10.76
N ASN A 115 15.62 -23.48 -10.48
CA ASN A 115 16.94 -23.10 -10.97
C ASN A 115 17.84 -22.62 -9.82
N PRO A 116 19.09 -23.10 -9.72
CA PRO A 116 20.02 -22.60 -8.73
C PRO A 116 20.29 -21.10 -8.99
N PRO A 117 20.25 -20.24 -7.96
CA PRO A 117 20.61 -18.84 -8.13
C PRO A 117 22.06 -18.78 -8.62
N SER A 118 22.28 -18.17 -9.78
CA SER A 118 23.63 -17.88 -10.23
C SER A 118 24.27 -16.94 -9.21
N GLU A 119 25.49 -17.30 -8.78
CA GLU A 119 26.24 -16.67 -7.70
C GLU A 119 26.44 -15.16 -7.94
N PHE A 120 25.51 -14.35 -7.46
CA PHE A 120 25.79 -12.97 -7.14
C PHE A 120 26.22 -12.97 -5.67
N ASN A 121 27.52 -13.04 -5.42
CA ASN A 121 28.10 -12.93 -4.08
C ASN A 121 27.73 -11.56 -3.48
N PRO A 122 26.79 -11.47 -2.51
CA PRO A 122 26.66 -10.26 -1.71
C PRO A 122 27.75 -10.38 -0.66
N SER A 123 28.88 -9.72 -0.90
CA SER A 123 29.96 -9.64 0.07
C SER A 123 29.37 -9.26 1.43
N GLY A 124 29.69 -10.06 2.44
CA GLY A 124 29.04 -10.02 3.74
C GLY A 124 29.00 -8.63 4.35
N SER A 125 27.81 -8.04 4.40
CA SER A 125 27.53 -6.90 5.25
C SER A 125 26.13 -7.08 5.82
N LYS A 126 25.93 -6.67 7.07
CA LYS A 126 24.64 -6.69 7.78
C LYS A 126 23.63 -5.68 7.18
N ASP A 127 23.83 -5.30 5.91
CA ASP A 127 23.28 -4.15 5.19
C ASP A 127 22.55 -4.53 3.89
N GLY A 128 22.44 -5.84 3.57
CA GLY A 128 21.83 -6.33 2.33
C GLY A 128 20.38 -5.88 2.08
N LYS A 129 19.65 -5.43 3.11
CA LYS A 129 18.31 -4.84 2.93
C LYS A 129 18.37 -3.48 2.23
N TYR A 130 19.33 -2.61 2.58
CA TYR A 130 19.47 -1.31 1.93
C TYR A 130 19.95 -1.45 0.48
N GLU A 131 20.76 -2.46 0.20
CA GLU A 131 21.19 -2.79 -1.17
C GLU A 131 20.00 -3.22 -2.04
N LEU A 132 19.10 -4.06 -1.53
CA LEU A 132 17.88 -4.46 -2.25
C LEU A 132 16.94 -3.29 -2.52
N LEU A 133 16.79 -2.38 -1.56
CA LEU A 133 15.96 -1.18 -1.72
C LEU A 133 16.58 -0.19 -2.72
N THR A 134 17.90 -0.06 -2.70
CA THR A 134 18.63 0.79 -3.66
C THR A 134 18.50 0.23 -5.07
N ALA A 135 18.70 -1.07 -5.24
CA ALA A 135 18.48 -1.75 -6.52
C ALA A 135 17.03 -1.61 -7.02
N ALA A 136 16.04 -1.69 -6.11
CA ALA A 136 14.64 -1.47 -6.46
C ALA A 136 14.39 -0.03 -6.94
N ASN A 137 14.95 0.97 -6.27
CA ASN A 137 14.84 2.37 -6.67
C ASN A 137 15.46 2.61 -8.05
N GLU A 138 16.63 2.02 -8.33
CA GLU A 138 17.30 2.12 -9.63
C GLU A 138 16.42 1.54 -10.75
N VAL A 139 15.85 0.35 -10.54
CA VAL A 139 14.93 -0.29 -11.51
C VAL A 139 13.69 0.57 -11.76
N ILE A 140 13.10 1.15 -10.72
CA ILE A 140 11.92 2.03 -10.86
C ILE A 140 12.27 3.25 -11.73
N VAL A 141 13.42 3.88 -11.49
CA VAL A 141 13.87 5.05 -12.24
C VAL A 141 14.20 4.70 -13.69
N GLU A 142 14.83 3.56 -13.94
CA GLU A 142 15.13 3.06 -15.29
C GLU A 142 13.84 2.79 -16.08
N GLU A 143 12.91 2.03 -15.50
CA GLU A 143 11.64 1.69 -16.16
C GLU A 143 10.77 2.91 -16.46
N ILE A 144 10.77 3.93 -15.59
CA ILE A 144 10.08 5.19 -15.86
C ILE A 144 10.75 5.96 -16.99
N LYS A 145 12.09 6.02 -17.02
CA LYS A 145 12.81 6.68 -18.11
C LYS A 145 12.53 6.00 -19.44
N ASP A 146 12.54 4.67 -19.47
CA ASP A 146 12.22 3.89 -20.66
C ASP A 146 10.78 4.13 -21.13
N LEU A 147 9.82 4.14 -20.19
CA LEU A 147 8.42 4.44 -20.49
C LEU A 147 8.23 5.84 -21.09
N MET A 148 8.95 6.84 -20.57
CA MET A 148 8.86 8.23 -21.01
C MET A 148 9.65 8.52 -22.31
N THR A 149 10.64 7.69 -22.65
CA THR A 149 11.40 7.81 -23.91
C THR A 149 10.73 7.06 -25.06
N GLN A 150 10.06 5.95 -24.78
CA GLN A 150 9.32 5.15 -25.76
C GLN A 150 7.96 5.76 -26.13
N SER A 151 7.51 6.80 -25.44
CA SER A 151 6.21 7.43 -25.66
C SER A 151 6.21 8.31 -26.92
N ASP A 152 6.16 7.68 -28.10
CA ASP A 152 5.76 8.35 -29.33
C ASP A 152 4.24 8.59 -29.26
N ILE A 153 3.80 9.79 -28.86
CA ILE A 153 2.37 10.14 -28.79
C ILE A 153 1.79 10.22 -30.21
N LYS A 154 1.48 9.06 -30.80
CA LYS A 154 0.95 8.90 -32.17
C LYS A 154 -0.57 8.73 -32.22
N GLY A 155 -1.30 9.10 -31.15
CA GLY A 155 -2.74 8.85 -31.06
C GLY A 155 -3.52 9.97 -30.37
N GLN A 156 -4.82 10.02 -30.68
CA GLN A 156 -5.81 10.93 -30.10
C GLN A 156 -6.14 10.63 -28.61
N ASN A 157 -5.60 9.55 -28.05
CA ASN A 157 -5.91 9.12 -26.68
C ASN A 157 -4.97 9.81 -25.69
N THR A 158 -5.50 10.80 -24.98
CA THR A 158 -4.79 11.59 -23.95
C THR A 158 -5.01 11.05 -22.54
N GLU A 159 -5.71 9.92 -22.42
CA GLU A 159 -6.27 9.40 -21.18
C GLU A 159 -5.38 8.32 -20.56
N THR A 160 -5.21 8.36 -19.24
CA THR A 160 -4.45 7.37 -18.49
C THR A 160 -5.21 6.05 -18.40
N LEU A 161 -4.56 4.90 -18.64
CA LEU A 161 -5.17 3.56 -18.58
C LEU A 161 -5.25 3.03 -17.14
N LEU A 162 -6.02 3.71 -16.28
CA LEU A 162 -6.11 3.37 -14.86
C LEU A 162 -6.78 2.01 -14.63
N ALA A 163 -7.87 1.72 -15.33
CA ALA A 163 -8.58 0.43 -15.21
C ALA A 163 -7.67 -0.76 -15.54
N GLY A 164 -6.83 -0.64 -16.58
CA GLY A 164 -5.86 -1.67 -16.95
C GLY A 164 -4.77 -1.87 -15.90
N SER A 165 -4.37 -0.79 -15.23
CA SER A 165 -3.35 -0.84 -14.16
C SER A 165 -3.88 -1.52 -12.91
N LEU A 166 -5.12 -1.19 -12.52
CA LEU A 166 -5.81 -1.85 -11.42
C LEU A 166 -6.07 -3.34 -11.71
N ALA A 167 -6.46 -3.69 -12.94
CA ALA A 167 -6.63 -5.09 -13.32
C ALA A 167 -5.30 -5.87 -13.19
N LYS A 168 -4.17 -5.29 -13.61
CA LYS A 168 -2.84 -5.89 -13.41
C LYS A 168 -2.49 -6.04 -11.93
N ALA A 169 -2.81 -5.04 -11.10
CA ALA A 169 -2.63 -5.13 -9.65
C ALA A 169 -3.42 -6.30 -9.05
N LEU A 170 -4.72 -6.43 -9.37
CA LEU A 170 -5.55 -7.52 -8.88
C LEU A 170 -5.06 -8.89 -9.33
N CYS A 171 -4.66 -9.03 -10.60
CA CYS A 171 -4.09 -10.28 -11.10
C CYS A 171 -2.79 -10.64 -10.37
N TYR A 172 -1.94 -9.64 -10.09
CA TYR A 172 -0.71 -9.83 -9.34
C TYR A 172 -0.98 -10.28 -7.91
N ILE A 173 -1.90 -9.59 -7.21
CA ILE A 173 -2.32 -9.96 -5.85
C ILE A 173 -2.88 -11.38 -5.83
N HIS A 174 -3.76 -11.73 -6.78
CA HIS A 174 -4.33 -13.06 -6.88
C HIS A 174 -3.26 -14.14 -7.08
N ARG A 175 -2.24 -13.87 -7.91
CA ARG A 175 -1.11 -14.78 -8.09
C ARG A 175 -0.32 -14.95 -6.79
N MET A 176 0.01 -13.84 -6.11
CA MET A 176 0.75 -13.87 -4.84
C MET A 176 0.01 -14.63 -3.74
N ASN A 177 -1.30 -14.43 -3.63
CA ASN A 177 -2.15 -15.17 -2.68
C ASN A 177 -2.11 -16.69 -2.92
N LYS A 178 -1.87 -17.13 -4.15
CA LYS A 178 -1.78 -18.55 -4.53
C LYS A 178 -0.43 -19.19 -4.21
N GLU A 179 0.63 -18.38 -4.17
CA GLU A 179 2.00 -18.84 -3.87
C GLU A 179 2.26 -18.92 -2.36
N ILE A 180 1.43 -18.26 -1.55
CA ILE A 180 1.51 -18.30 -0.09
C ILE A 180 1.00 -19.66 0.42
N LYS A 181 1.71 -20.23 1.40
CA LYS A 181 1.33 -21.49 2.06
C LYS A 181 0.07 -21.29 2.90
N ASP A 182 -0.76 -22.33 3.01
CA ASP A 182 -2.10 -22.32 3.65
C ASP A 182 -2.18 -21.78 5.09
N ASN A 183 -1.05 -21.48 5.74
CA ASN A 183 -0.98 -20.99 7.12
C ASN A 183 -0.63 -19.50 7.25
N GLN A 184 -0.56 -18.75 6.15
CA GLN A 184 -0.31 -17.31 6.16
C GLN A 184 -1.41 -16.57 5.40
N GLU A 185 -2.01 -15.57 6.04
CA GLU A 185 -2.96 -14.66 5.41
C GLU A 185 -2.21 -13.44 4.86
N MET A 186 -2.48 -13.08 3.60
CA MET A 186 -1.94 -11.87 3.00
C MET A 186 -2.97 -10.75 2.95
N LYS A 187 -2.68 -9.67 3.67
CA LYS A 187 -3.45 -8.43 3.60
C LYS A 187 -2.92 -7.58 2.46
N SER A 188 -3.73 -7.43 1.41
CA SER A 188 -3.39 -6.64 0.23
C SER A 188 -4.12 -5.30 0.24
N ARG A 189 -3.41 -4.24 -0.12
CA ARG A 189 -3.95 -2.88 -0.23
C ARG A 189 -3.38 -2.19 -1.47
N ILE A 190 -4.22 -1.47 -2.19
CA ILE A 190 -3.84 -0.73 -3.39
C ILE A 190 -3.89 0.77 -3.08
N LEU A 191 -2.82 1.49 -3.39
CA LEU A 191 -2.77 2.95 -3.34
C LEU A 191 -2.69 3.49 -4.77
N VAL A 192 -3.66 4.30 -5.16
CA VAL A 192 -3.69 4.96 -6.47
C VAL A 192 -3.29 6.42 -6.31
N ILE A 193 -2.25 6.84 -7.02
CA ILE A 193 -1.85 8.24 -7.13
C ILE A 193 -2.28 8.73 -8.51
N LYS A 194 -3.33 9.56 -8.53
CA LYS A 194 -3.93 10.09 -9.76
C LYS A 194 -3.54 11.55 -9.97
N ALA A 195 -3.09 11.85 -11.18
CA ALA A 195 -2.65 13.18 -11.57
C ALA A 195 -3.56 13.78 -12.65
N ALA A 196 -3.84 13.02 -13.71
CA ALA A 196 -4.67 13.47 -14.83
C ALA A 196 -6.17 13.39 -14.53
N GLU A 197 -7.00 14.05 -15.34
CA GLU A 197 -8.46 14.01 -15.23
C GLU A 197 -9.05 12.63 -15.53
N ASP A 198 -10.31 12.41 -15.16
CA ASP A 198 -11.03 11.17 -15.45
C ASP A 198 -11.55 11.12 -16.87
N SER A 199 -11.61 9.90 -17.41
CA SER A 199 -12.27 9.59 -18.66
C SER A 199 -13.58 8.86 -18.43
N ALA A 200 -14.65 9.35 -19.07
CA ALA A 200 -15.94 8.66 -19.10
C ALA A 200 -15.88 7.32 -19.86
N LEU A 201 -14.99 7.19 -20.85
CA LEU A 201 -14.86 5.98 -21.67
C LEU A 201 -14.36 4.78 -20.84
N GLN A 202 -13.59 5.04 -19.79
CA GLN A 202 -13.04 4.01 -18.94
C GLN A 202 -13.98 3.59 -17.80
N TYR A 203 -15.12 4.26 -17.61
CA TYR A 203 -16.02 4.04 -16.48
C TYR A 203 -16.42 2.58 -16.30
N MET A 204 -16.92 1.94 -17.37
CA MET A 204 -17.41 0.55 -17.27
C MET A 204 -16.29 -0.42 -16.86
N ASN A 205 -15.11 -0.29 -17.50
CA ASN A 205 -13.98 -1.15 -17.21
C ASN A 205 -13.43 -0.90 -15.80
N PHE A 206 -13.39 0.37 -15.38
CA PHE A 206 -12.98 0.76 -14.04
C PHE A 206 -13.90 0.15 -12.97
N MET A 207 -15.21 0.34 -13.10
CA MET A 207 -16.18 -0.19 -12.12
C MET A 207 -16.14 -1.72 -12.01
N ASN A 208 -15.98 -2.43 -13.14
CA ASN A 208 -15.82 -3.90 -13.11
C ASN A 208 -14.62 -4.35 -12.28
N VAL A 209 -13.51 -3.61 -12.36
CA VAL A 209 -12.29 -3.87 -11.58
C VAL A 209 -12.50 -3.53 -10.10
N ILE A 210 -13.21 -2.44 -9.78
CA ILE A 210 -13.54 -2.09 -8.39
C ILE A 210 -14.43 -3.17 -7.73
N PHE A 211 -15.46 -3.66 -8.42
CA PHE A 211 -16.28 -4.75 -7.90
C PHE A 211 -15.50 -6.05 -7.71
N ALA A 212 -14.54 -6.33 -8.59
CA ALA A 212 -13.63 -7.46 -8.41
C ALA A 212 -12.73 -7.28 -7.18
N ALA A 213 -12.20 -6.07 -6.96
CA ALA A 213 -11.41 -5.75 -5.77
C ALA A 213 -12.22 -5.89 -4.47
N GLN A 214 -13.47 -5.39 -4.46
CA GLN A 214 -14.39 -5.52 -3.34
C GLN A 214 -14.66 -7.00 -3.00
N LYS A 215 -14.88 -7.83 -4.03
CA LYS A 215 -15.09 -9.28 -3.84
C LYS A 215 -13.86 -10.00 -3.28
N GLN A 216 -12.66 -9.50 -3.58
CA GLN A 216 -11.39 -10.00 -3.04
C GLN A 216 -11.03 -9.37 -1.69
N ASN A 217 -11.89 -8.51 -1.13
CA ASN A 217 -11.66 -7.79 0.12
C ASN A 217 -10.36 -6.96 0.11
N ILE A 218 -10.04 -6.34 -1.04
CA ILE A 218 -8.85 -5.50 -1.22
C ILE A 218 -9.27 -4.04 -1.10
N LEU A 219 -8.62 -3.32 -0.19
CA LEU A 219 -8.86 -1.89 0.02
C LEU A 219 -8.14 -1.06 -1.05
N ILE A 220 -8.83 -0.07 -1.60
CA ILE A 220 -8.28 0.86 -2.60
C ILE A 220 -8.29 2.27 -2.03
N ASP A 221 -7.10 2.77 -1.70
CA ASP A 221 -6.88 4.15 -1.33
C ASP A 221 -6.54 4.98 -2.56
N ALA A 222 -7.02 6.22 -2.61
CA ALA A 222 -6.82 7.13 -3.72
C ALA A 222 -6.26 8.46 -3.23
N CYS A 223 -5.21 8.93 -3.90
CA CYS A 223 -4.59 10.23 -3.70
C CYS A 223 -4.68 11.00 -5.02
N VAL A 224 -5.49 12.07 -5.06
CA VAL A 224 -5.63 12.93 -6.24
C VAL A 224 -4.80 14.21 -6.07
N LEU A 225 -4.06 14.59 -7.11
CA LEU A 225 -3.13 15.73 -7.06
C LEU A 225 -3.75 17.08 -7.46
N ASP A 226 -4.72 17.09 -8.37
CA ASP A 226 -5.22 18.32 -9.02
C ASP A 226 -6.75 18.39 -8.94
N SER A 227 -7.43 17.64 -9.80
CA SER A 227 -8.89 17.60 -9.87
C SER A 227 -9.48 16.49 -8.98
N ASP A 228 -10.66 16.79 -8.43
CA ASP A 228 -11.48 15.77 -7.79
C ASP A 228 -11.92 14.72 -8.82
N SER A 229 -11.97 13.48 -8.38
CA SER A 229 -12.34 12.33 -9.19
C SER A 229 -13.56 11.68 -8.55
N GLY A 230 -14.74 11.94 -9.10
CA GLY A 230 -15.98 11.31 -8.62
C GLY A 230 -15.94 9.78 -8.78
N LEU A 231 -15.19 9.27 -9.77
CA LEU A 231 -15.00 7.84 -9.99
C LEU A 231 -14.17 7.20 -8.88
N LEU A 232 -13.05 7.81 -8.49
CA LEU A 232 -12.23 7.29 -7.39
C LEU A 232 -12.91 7.46 -6.04
N GLN A 233 -13.69 8.53 -5.82
CA GLN A 233 -14.51 8.66 -4.62
C GLN A 233 -15.46 7.47 -4.48
N GLN A 234 -16.20 7.16 -5.54
CA GLN A 234 -17.08 5.99 -5.57
C GLN A 234 -16.30 4.68 -5.35
N ALA A 235 -15.10 4.55 -5.90
CA ALA A 235 -14.26 3.37 -5.69
C ALA A 235 -13.81 3.20 -4.23
N CYS A 236 -13.40 4.28 -3.58
CA CYS A 236 -13.04 4.28 -2.17
C CYS A 236 -14.27 3.94 -1.30
N ASP A 237 -15.45 4.50 -1.60
CA ASP A 237 -16.68 4.20 -0.87
C ASP A 237 -17.10 2.73 -1.00
N ILE A 238 -16.96 2.13 -2.19
CA ILE A 238 -17.30 0.71 -2.44
C ILE A 238 -16.33 -0.24 -1.73
N THR A 239 -15.04 0.08 -1.74
CA THR A 239 -14.01 -0.76 -1.13
C THR A 239 -13.78 -0.48 0.35
N GLY A 240 -14.30 0.64 0.88
CA GLY A 240 -13.99 1.11 2.24
C GLY A 240 -12.58 1.69 2.38
N GLY A 241 -11.99 2.14 1.27
CA GLY A 241 -10.68 2.79 1.25
C GLY A 241 -10.74 4.29 1.51
N LEU A 242 -9.57 4.93 1.57
CA LEU A 242 -9.45 6.36 1.86
C LEU A 242 -9.27 7.18 0.58
N TYR A 243 -10.10 8.20 0.43
CA TYR A 243 -9.95 9.21 -0.63
C TYR A 243 -9.29 10.48 -0.06
N LEU A 244 -8.14 10.86 -0.63
CA LEU A 244 -7.40 12.05 -0.25
C LEU A 244 -7.18 12.96 -1.45
N LYS A 245 -7.62 14.22 -1.32
CA LYS A 245 -7.22 15.29 -2.24
C LYS A 245 -6.07 16.08 -1.65
N VAL A 246 -4.99 16.23 -2.42
CA VAL A 246 -3.80 16.96 -2.00
C VAL A 246 -3.99 18.45 -2.31
N PRO A 247 -4.15 19.33 -1.30
CA PRO A 247 -4.35 20.76 -1.53
C PRO A 247 -3.06 21.46 -1.98
N GLN A 248 -1.89 20.93 -1.58
CA GLN A 248 -0.59 21.47 -1.96
C GLN A 248 0.36 20.35 -2.36
N ILE A 249 0.73 20.33 -3.63
CA ILE A 249 1.53 19.26 -4.23
C ILE A 249 2.97 19.23 -3.67
N SER A 250 3.48 20.36 -3.19
CA SER A 250 4.80 20.45 -2.53
C SER A 250 4.90 19.62 -1.23
N SER A 251 3.78 19.35 -0.57
CA SER A 251 3.72 18.55 0.66
C SER A 251 3.24 17.11 0.41
N LEU A 252 3.28 16.63 -0.84
CA LEU A 252 2.77 15.31 -1.22
C LEU A 252 3.35 14.20 -0.34
N LEU A 253 4.65 14.25 -0.02
CA LEU A 253 5.28 13.23 0.83
C LEU A 253 4.62 13.14 2.21
N GLN A 254 4.29 14.29 2.83
CA GLN A 254 3.62 14.30 4.14
C GLN A 254 2.23 13.66 4.05
N TYR A 255 1.48 13.95 2.98
CA TYR A 255 0.17 13.35 2.74
C TYR A 255 0.24 11.86 2.43
N LEU A 256 1.24 11.41 1.65
CA LEU A 256 1.47 10.00 1.36
C LEU A 256 1.90 9.22 2.60
N LEU A 257 2.78 9.80 3.42
CA LEU A 257 3.15 9.21 4.71
C LEU A 257 1.94 9.15 5.63
N TYR A 258 1.13 10.21 5.70
CA TYR A 258 -0.11 10.20 6.47
C TYR A 258 -1.09 9.14 5.96
N SER A 259 -1.28 9.02 4.64
CA SER A 259 -2.16 8.00 4.07
C SER A 259 -1.65 6.59 4.36
N ALA A 260 -0.35 6.34 4.26
CA ALA A 260 0.25 5.05 4.63
C ALA A 260 0.15 4.76 6.14
N ILE A 261 0.27 5.77 6.99
CA ILE A 261 0.08 5.64 8.44
C ILE A 261 -1.40 5.42 8.78
N SER A 262 -2.32 6.08 8.07
CA SER A 262 -3.77 5.91 8.24
C SER A 262 -4.25 4.54 7.73
N ALA A 263 -3.64 4.05 6.65
CA ALA A 263 -3.81 2.69 6.16
C ALA A 263 -3.31 1.66 7.21
N LEU A 264 -2.32 2.04 8.02
CA LEU A 264 -1.88 1.31 9.21
C LEU A 264 -2.76 1.56 10.45
N SER A 265 -3.55 2.64 10.51
CA SER A 265 -4.20 3.10 11.75
C SER A 265 -5.48 2.36 12.11
N ALA A 266 -5.93 1.39 11.32
CA ALA A 266 -6.81 0.34 11.85
C ALA A 266 -6.12 -0.43 13.00
N LEU A 267 -4.77 -0.45 13.04
CA LEU A 267 -3.96 -0.99 14.14
C LEU A 267 -3.53 0.07 15.18
N LEU A 268 -3.44 1.36 14.79
CA LEU A 268 -2.95 2.47 15.64
C LEU A 268 -4.04 3.31 16.32
N ALA A 269 -5.32 2.92 16.24
CA ALA A 269 -6.40 3.58 16.99
C ALA A 269 -6.21 3.56 18.53
N LYS A 270 -5.11 2.98 19.05
CA LYS A 270 -4.70 3.02 20.47
C LYS A 270 -3.45 3.85 20.79
N LEU A 271 -2.77 4.52 19.85
CA LEU A 271 -1.58 5.31 20.19
C LEU A 271 -1.88 6.83 20.30
N PRO A 272 -1.51 7.48 21.43
CA PRO A 272 -1.82 8.88 21.65
C PRO A 272 -1.01 9.79 20.71
N LEU A 273 -1.67 10.83 20.22
CA LEU A 273 -1.27 11.89 19.28
C LEU A 273 0.07 12.61 19.55
N ARG A 274 0.87 12.21 20.54
CA ARG A 274 2.15 12.84 20.90
C ARG A 274 3.35 12.39 20.08
N PHE A 275 3.29 11.25 19.38
CA PHE A 275 4.42 10.79 18.56
C PHE A 275 4.52 11.46 17.18
N LEU A 276 3.45 12.08 16.69
CA LEU A 276 3.45 12.72 15.37
C LEU A 276 4.24 14.04 15.32
N TYR A 277 4.51 14.67 16.47
CA TYR A 277 5.20 15.96 16.55
C TYR A 277 6.74 15.87 16.49
N LEU A 278 7.33 14.66 16.52
CA LEU A 278 8.79 14.51 16.51
C LEU A 278 9.41 14.25 15.13
N LEU A 279 8.59 14.14 14.07
CA LEU A 279 9.06 13.93 12.69
C LEU A 279 8.85 15.15 11.77
N CYS A 280 8.53 16.31 12.34
CA CYS A 280 8.44 17.57 11.62
C CYS A 280 9.57 18.52 12.04
#